data_AF-A0A9X9C749-F1
#
_entry.id   AF-A0A9X9C749-F1
#
_cell.length_a   1.000
_cell.length_b   1.000
_cell.length_c   1.000
_cell.angle_alpha   90.00
_cell.angle_beta   90.00
_cell.angle_gamma   90.00
#
_symmetry.space_group_name_H-M   'P 1'
#
loop_
_entity.id
_entity.type
_entity.pdbx_description
1 polymer ?
#
loop_
_entity_poly.entity_id
_entity_poly.type
_entity_poly.pdbx_seq_one_letter_code
_entity_poly.pdbx_strand_id
1 'polypeptide(L)'
;MFSNFKQAFKKDESKNAKIPQAVLDALSEDLPKGLKYVPIDNQQIKAVPEEGNEIRITISSLKVKLPDGLKLNSPEELQEFLYRTQQKVQTDGESIKINGEKKPLSELIKKPFQPQKIIPGKIKYEIEPQPFPEPNPLEVTYEEMGITKVFHVKRQPLADMKKSLFKTIDSDPIEIIFTIDEEDSSVAFNVNMMLSKVTSVEEIIKTIELYKGFLNGKVKLADVIQTPIMNEVDGIDSIDDALRYWEKVSAIGKKLQLEFNPQEEIDEKGLLLVDRLYKSLIENAPYKMPVMIEKFTTTTSEALNKSEFSDGKGMAFQYKNTEIFTLYGVKFNIFSAVALLNCKISNIETVETNKYKFNIEPAYGDSIEQASKHFISQEELDKFFTPPSSALEALSKAEDL
;
A
#
# COMPACT_ATOMS: atom_id res chain seq x y z
N MET A 1 12.36 8.30 -81.30
CA MET A 1 11.30 8.36 -80.28
C MET A 1 11.38 7.13 -79.36
N PHE A 2 12.41 7.04 -78.50
CA PHE A 2 12.60 5.92 -77.56
C PHE A 2 13.20 6.41 -76.23
N SER A 3 12.62 7.48 -75.68
CA SER A 3 13.18 8.17 -74.52
C SER A 3 12.19 8.32 -73.37
N ASN A 4 11.24 7.39 -73.20
CA ASN A 4 10.30 7.50 -72.07
C ASN A 4 9.81 6.20 -71.42
N PHE A 5 10.38 5.03 -71.75
CA PHE A 5 9.97 3.78 -71.07
C PHE A 5 10.42 3.73 -69.60
N LYS A 6 11.57 4.33 -69.26
CA LYS A 6 12.09 4.37 -67.87
C LYS A 6 11.47 5.46 -66.99
N GLN A 7 10.76 6.44 -67.56
CA GLN A 7 10.07 7.47 -66.76
C GLN A 7 8.63 7.08 -66.38
N ALA A 8 7.99 6.18 -67.14
CA ALA A 8 6.65 5.67 -66.81
C ALA A 8 6.62 4.76 -65.57
N PHE A 9 7.77 4.21 -65.15
CA PHE A 9 7.90 3.32 -63.98
C PHE A 9 8.44 4.02 -62.72
N LYS A 10 8.65 5.35 -62.74
CA LYS A 10 8.94 6.12 -61.53
C LYS A 10 7.63 6.60 -60.90
N LYS A 11 6.79 5.66 -60.48
CA LYS A 11 5.76 5.93 -59.47
C LYS A 11 6.37 5.64 -58.10
N ASP A 12 6.15 6.57 -57.17
CA ASP A 12 6.35 6.38 -55.74
C ASP A 12 5.51 5.19 -55.23
N GLU A 13 5.99 3.96 -55.44
CA GLU A 13 5.40 2.76 -54.83
C GLU A 13 6.03 2.41 -53.48
N SER A 14 6.97 3.22 -53.00
CA SER A 14 7.53 3.07 -51.66
C SER A 14 6.63 3.72 -50.62
N LYS A 15 5.59 3.00 -50.17
CA LYS A 15 5.20 2.85 -48.75
C LYS A 15 3.87 2.11 -48.50
N ASN A 16 3.01 1.91 -49.51
CA ASN A 16 1.66 1.33 -49.30
C ASN A 16 1.23 0.23 -50.30
N ALA A 17 2.14 -0.35 -51.09
CA ALA A 17 1.78 -1.47 -51.97
C ALA A 17 1.60 -2.75 -51.13
N LYS A 18 0.38 -3.29 -51.10
CA LYS A 18 0.11 -4.63 -50.55
C LYS A 18 0.91 -5.67 -51.35
N ILE A 19 1.42 -6.68 -50.68
CA ILE A 19 2.15 -7.80 -51.31
C ILE A 19 1.22 -8.45 -52.35
N PRO A 20 1.59 -8.54 -53.65
CA PRO A 20 0.70 -9.07 -54.67
C PRO A 20 0.37 -10.55 -54.46
N GLN A 21 -0.88 -10.95 -54.74
CA GLN A 21 -1.34 -12.33 -54.56
C GLN A 21 -0.50 -13.34 -55.35
N ALA A 22 -0.11 -13.01 -56.59
CA ALA A 22 0.76 -13.86 -57.39
C ALA A 22 2.13 -14.14 -56.74
N VAL A 23 2.64 -13.21 -55.93
CA VAL A 23 3.87 -13.43 -55.15
C VAL A 23 3.61 -14.37 -53.97
N LEU A 24 2.46 -14.23 -53.31
CA LEU A 24 2.05 -15.12 -52.21
C LEU A 24 1.83 -16.55 -52.71
N ASP A 25 1.13 -16.72 -53.84
CA ASP A 25 0.84 -18.02 -54.43
C ASP A 25 2.13 -18.73 -54.84
N ALA A 26 3.01 -18.05 -55.59
CA ALA A 26 4.29 -18.62 -56.02
C ALA A 26 5.19 -19.01 -54.85
N LEU A 27 5.25 -18.19 -53.77
CA LEU A 27 6.02 -18.53 -52.58
C LEU A 27 5.40 -19.66 -51.76
N SER A 28 4.07 -19.83 -51.84
CA SER A 28 3.36 -20.89 -51.12
C SER A 28 3.57 -22.27 -51.75
N GLU A 29 3.89 -22.36 -53.04
CA GLU A 29 4.25 -23.62 -53.71
C GLU A 29 5.48 -24.31 -53.07
N ASP A 30 6.39 -23.53 -52.48
CA ASP A 30 7.60 -24.03 -51.82
C ASP A 30 7.36 -24.50 -50.37
N LEU A 31 6.17 -24.25 -49.82
CA LEU A 31 5.80 -24.69 -48.48
C LEU A 31 5.34 -26.17 -48.49
N PRO A 32 5.53 -26.89 -47.38
CA PRO A 32 4.93 -28.22 -47.19
C PRO A 32 3.42 -28.18 -47.40
N LYS A 33 2.88 -29.28 -47.94
CA LYS A 33 1.44 -29.38 -48.27
C LYS A 33 0.55 -28.98 -47.10
N GLY A 34 -0.48 -28.18 -47.41
CA GLY A 34 -1.47 -27.68 -46.47
C GLY A 34 -1.13 -26.34 -45.83
N LEU A 35 -0.04 -25.69 -46.26
CA LEU A 35 0.34 -24.34 -45.86
C LEU A 35 0.20 -23.33 -47.01
N LYS A 36 -0.09 -22.09 -46.64
CA LYS A 36 0.03 -20.92 -47.52
C LYS A 36 0.64 -19.72 -46.79
N TYR A 37 1.24 -18.80 -47.54
CA TYR A 37 1.67 -17.52 -47.00
C TYR A 37 0.52 -16.50 -46.97
N VAL A 38 0.39 -15.78 -45.85
CA VAL A 38 -0.48 -14.61 -45.73
C VAL A 38 0.33 -13.38 -45.29
N PRO A 39 -0.02 -12.17 -45.74
CA PRO A 39 0.69 -10.97 -45.33
C PRO A 39 0.46 -10.67 -43.84
N ILE A 40 1.55 -10.35 -43.13
CA ILE A 40 1.50 -9.72 -41.79
C ILE A 40 1.37 -8.21 -41.96
N ASP A 41 2.20 -7.65 -42.84
CA ASP A 41 2.24 -6.24 -43.20
C ASP A 41 2.67 -6.11 -44.68
N ASN A 42 3.01 -4.90 -45.14
CA ASN A 42 3.42 -4.65 -46.53
C ASN A 42 4.82 -5.20 -46.89
N GLN A 43 5.55 -5.77 -45.94
CA GLN A 43 6.92 -6.26 -46.10
C GLN A 43 7.13 -7.69 -45.59
N GLN A 44 6.22 -8.23 -44.78
CA GLN A 44 6.35 -9.52 -44.12
C GLN A 44 5.19 -10.44 -44.44
N ILE A 45 5.49 -11.73 -44.63
CA ILE A 45 4.53 -12.80 -44.84
C ILE A 45 4.75 -13.88 -43.79
N LYS A 46 3.68 -14.54 -43.35
CA LYS A 46 3.72 -15.69 -42.44
C LYS A 46 3.10 -16.92 -43.07
N ALA A 47 3.67 -18.09 -42.82
CA ALA A 47 3.07 -19.36 -43.19
C ALA A 47 1.90 -19.67 -42.23
N VAL A 48 0.73 -20.01 -42.77
CA VAL A 48 -0.46 -20.41 -42.02
C VAL A 48 -1.10 -21.65 -42.63
N PRO A 49 -1.81 -22.48 -41.84
CA PRO A 49 -2.60 -23.56 -42.38
C PRO A 49 -3.62 -23.08 -43.41
N GLU A 50 -3.78 -23.84 -44.48
CA GLU A 50 -4.97 -23.75 -45.31
C GLU A 50 -6.20 -24.22 -44.51
N GLU A 51 -7.36 -23.64 -44.81
CA GLU A 51 -8.60 -23.92 -44.10
C GLU A 51 -8.94 -25.41 -44.17
N GLY A 52 -9.17 -26.04 -43.01
CA GLY A 52 -9.46 -27.47 -42.90
C GLY A 52 -8.24 -28.41 -42.84
N ASN A 53 -7.01 -27.90 -42.94
CA ASN A 53 -5.80 -28.73 -42.81
C ASN A 53 -5.19 -28.67 -41.39
N GLU A 54 -4.89 -29.83 -40.82
CA GLU A 54 -4.05 -29.94 -39.62
C GLU A 54 -2.57 -29.90 -39.99
N ILE A 55 -1.77 -29.18 -39.19
CA ILE A 55 -0.33 -29.07 -39.39
C ILE A 55 0.40 -29.55 -38.15
N ARG A 56 1.36 -30.45 -38.36
CA ARG A 56 2.26 -30.92 -37.30
C ARG A 56 3.60 -30.23 -37.43
N ILE A 57 3.93 -29.39 -36.44
CA ILE A 57 5.23 -28.74 -36.34
C ILE A 57 6.05 -29.42 -35.24
N THR A 58 7.28 -29.80 -35.56
CA THR A 58 8.25 -30.29 -34.56
C THR A 58 9.41 -29.31 -34.45
N ILE A 59 9.64 -28.82 -33.24
CA ILE A 59 10.75 -27.93 -32.89
C ILE A 59 11.70 -28.70 -31.98
N SER A 60 12.98 -28.74 -32.34
CA SER A 60 14.02 -29.38 -31.51
C SER A 60 14.66 -28.37 -30.55
N SER A 61 15.25 -28.87 -29.47
CA SER A 61 16.12 -28.08 -28.57
C SER A 61 15.42 -26.88 -27.89
N LEU A 62 14.20 -27.08 -27.42
CA LEU A 62 13.50 -26.08 -26.60
C LEU A 62 14.12 -26.01 -25.21
N LYS A 63 14.58 -24.82 -24.81
CA LYS A 63 15.15 -24.56 -23.49
C LYS A 63 14.06 -24.13 -22.51
N VAL A 64 13.34 -25.09 -21.95
CA VAL A 64 12.29 -24.87 -20.94
C VAL A 64 12.86 -25.05 -19.54
N LYS A 65 12.42 -24.22 -18.58
CA LYS A 65 12.80 -24.36 -17.17
C LYS A 65 11.64 -25.00 -16.44
N LEU A 66 11.76 -26.29 -16.14
CA LEU A 66 10.74 -27.04 -15.42
C LEU A 66 11.09 -27.10 -13.92
N PRO A 67 10.11 -26.97 -13.01
CA PRO A 67 10.28 -27.33 -11.60
C PRO A 67 10.70 -28.80 -11.44
N ASP A 68 11.40 -29.08 -10.34
CA ASP A 68 11.83 -30.44 -10.02
C ASP A 68 10.64 -31.40 -9.94
N GLY A 69 10.76 -32.55 -10.62
CA GLY A 69 9.74 -33.59 -10.63
C GLY A 69 8.58 -33.37 -11.61
N LEU A 70 8.43 -32.17 -12.21
CA LEU A 70 7.40 -31.93 -13.23
C LEU A 70 7.79 -32.58 -14.56
N LYS A 71 6.89 -33.41 -15.11
CA LYS A 71 7.03 -34.02 -16.44
C LYS A 71 5.87 -33.59 -17.31
N LEU A 72 6.18 -33.03 -18.48
CA LEU A 72 5.23 -32.69 -19.52
C LEU A 72 5.23 -33.81 -20.57
N ASN A 73 4.05 -34.33 -20.89
CA ASN A 73 3.84 -35.52 -21.71
C ASN A 73 3.25 -35.18 -23.08
N SER A 74 2.79 -33.94 -23.29
CA SER A 74 2.23 -33.50 -24.58
C SER A 74 2.60 -32.06 -24.96
N PRO A 75 2.52 -31.70 -26.26
CA PRO A 75 2.65 -30.32 -26.71
C PRO A 75 1.64 -29.36 -26.07
N GLU A 76 0.43 -29.82 -25.79
CA GLU A 76 -0.63 -29.05 -25.13
C GLU A 76 -0.25 -28.75 -23.68
N GLU A 77 0.26 -29.74 -22.94
CA GLU A 77 0.79 -29.53 -21.58
C GLU A 77 1.96 -28.54 -21.59
N LEU A 78 2.82 -28.57 -22.61
CA LEU A 78 3.88 -27.59 -22.77
C LEU A 78 3.32 -26.19 -23.04
N GLN A 79 2.40 -26.04 -23.99
CA GLN A 79 1.79 -24.75 -24.28
C GLN A 79 1.10 -24.16 -23.05
N GLU A 80 0.36 -24.99 -22.32
CA GLU A 80 -0.31 -24.60 -21.08
C GLU A 80 0.70 -24.22 -19.99
N PHE A 81 1.78 -24.99 -19.82
CA PHE A 81 2.84 -24.65 -18.87
C PHE A 81 3.50 -23.30 -19.19
N LEU A 82 3.82 -23.05 -20.47
CA LEU A 82 4.39 -21.77 -20.90
C LEU A 82 3.41 -20.62 -20.69
N TYR A 83 2.12 -20.85 -20.92
CA TYR A 83 1.08 -19.87 -20.62
C TYR A 83 0.97 -19.58 -19.11
N ARG A 84 0.91 -20.60 -18.26
CA ARG A 84 0.80 -20.47 -16.80
C ARG A 84 2.00 -19.77 -16.17
N THR A 85 3.19 -19.98 -16.72
CA THR A 85 4.44 -19.37 -16.24
C THR A 85 4.79 -18.08 -16.95
N GLN A 86 4.05 -17.73 -18.02
CA GLN A 86 4.39 -16.66 -18.97
C GLN A 86 5.87 -16.76 -19.44
N GLN A 87 6.41 -17.99 -19.50
CA GLN A 87 7.80 -18.23 -19.84
C GLN A 87 8.00 -18.15 -21.36
N LYS A 88 8.87 -17.23 -21.78
CA LYS A 88 9.39 -17.22 -23.16
C LYS A 88 10.45 -18.32 -23.32
N VAL A 89 10.37 -19.08 -24.40
CA VAL A 89 11.30 -20.18 -24.68
C VAL A 89 12.08 -19.90 -25.95
N GLN A 90 13.40 -20.00 -25.84
CA GLN A 90 14.30 -19.94 -26.98
C GLN A 90 14.53 -21.34 -27.56
N THR A 91 14.61 -21.41 -28.88
CA THR A 91 15.17 -22.56 -29.58
C THR A 91 16.49 -22.17 -30.25
N ASP A 92 17.49 -23.03 -30.11
CA ASP A 92 18.74 -22.96 -30.87
C ASP A 92 18.61 -23.69 -32.22
N GLY A 93 17.43 -24.26 -32.53
CA GLY A 93 17.18 -25.01 -33.75
C GLY A 93 17.12 -24.09 -34.95
N GLU A 94 17.97 -24.34 -35.96
CA GLU A 94 17.94 -23.62 -37.24
C GLU A 94 16.83 -24.11 -38.18
N SER A 95 16.19 -25.24 -37.85
CA SER A 95 15.17 -25.89 -38.66
C SER A 95 14.03 -26.49 -37.83
N ILE A 96 12.82 -26.44 -38.39
CA ILE A 96 11.61 -27.13 -37.93
C ILE A 96 11.27 -28.27 -38.87
N LYS A 97 10.49 -29.24 -38.38
CA LYS A 97 9.77 -30.15 -39.28
C LYS A 97 8.32 -29.72 -39.36
N ILE A 98 7.80 -29.57 -40.57
CA ILE A 98 6.37 -29.32 -40.81
C ILE A 98 5.85 -30.49 -41.62
N ASN A 99 4.85 -31.20 -41.10
CA ASN A 99 4.30 -32.42 -41.73
C ASN A 99 5.39 -33.46 -42.08
N GLY A 100 6.47 -33.51 -41.27
CA GLY A 100 7.62 -34.38 -41.47
C GLY A 100 8.74 -33.80 -42.35
N GLU A 101 8.48 -32.75 -43.12
CA GLU A 101 9.47 -32.08 -43.98
C GLU A 101 10.31 -31.07 -43.19
N LYS A 102 11.65 -31.20 -43.27
CA LYS A 102 12.59 -30.29 -42.59
C LYS A 102 12.70 -28.97 -43.38
N LYS A 103 12.37 -27.85 -42.73
CA LYS A 103 12.43 -26.50 -43.29
C LYS A 103 13.16 -25.55 -42.33
N PRO A 104 13.87 -24.51 -42.81
CA PRO A 104 14.47 -23.52 -41.92
C PRO A 104 13.39 -22.71 -41.19
N LEU A 105 13.64 -22.25 -39.96
CA LEU A 105 12.65 -21.47 -39.19
C LEU A 105 12.25 -20.16 -39.88
N SER A 106 13.13 -19.63 -40.74
CA SER A 106 12.83 -18.47 -41.60
C SER A 106 11.67 -18.71 -42.57
N GLU A 107 11.26 -19.95 -42.82
CA GLU A 107 10.05 -20.24 -43.61
C GLU A 107 8.76 -19.87 -42.87
N LEU A 108 8.77 -19.74 -41.54
CA LEU A 108 7.57 -19.33 -40.81
C LEU A 108 7.25 -17.85 -41.04
N ILE A 109 8.27 -17.00 -41.16
CA ILE A 109 8.15 -15.56 -41.40
C ILE A 109 9.21 -15.09 -42.40
N LYS A 110 8.76 -14.63 -43.58
CA LYS A 110 9.63 -14.15 -44.67
C LYS A 110 9.42 -12.67 -44.98
N LYS A 111 10.44 -12.06 -45.56
CA LYS A 111 10.36 -10.74 -46.21
C LYS A 111 10.60 -10.91 -47.72
N PRO A 112 9.55 -11.01 -48.55
CA PRO A 112 9.69 -11.39 -49.96
C PRO A 112 10.50 -10.39 -50.80
N PHE A 113 10.56 -9.12 -50.40
CA PHE A 113 11.25 -8.06 -51.14
C PHE A 113 12.58 -7.61 -50.52
N GLN A 114 13.03 -8.26 -49.43
CA GLN A 114 14.31 -7.95 -48.79
C GLN A 114 15.14 -9.22 -48.70
N PRO A 115 16.36 -9.23 -49.24
CA PRO A 115 17.25 -10.38 -49.10
C PRO A 115 17.55 -10.60 -47.61
N GLN A 116 17.00 -11.67 -47.04
CA GLN A 116 17.31 -12.07 -45.67
C GLN A 116 18.67 -12.78 -45.66
N LYS A 117 19.71 -12.11 -45.18
CA LYS A 117 20.95 -12.80 -44.78
C LYS A 117 20.68 -13.52 -43.47
N ILE A 118 20.26 -14.78 -43.55
CA ILE A 118 20.22 -15.68 -42.40
C ILE A 118 21.67 -15.96 -42.02
N ILE A 119 22.11 -15.41 -40.89
CA ILE A 119 23.43 -15.75 -40.33
C ILE A 119 23.20 -16.83 -39.29
N PRO A 120 23.65 -18.08 -39.53
CA PRO A 120 23.60 -19.18 -38.58
C PRO A 120 24.06 -18.74 -37.19
N GLY A 121 23.30 -19.08 -36.15
CA GLY A 121 23.58 -18.71 -34.76
C GLY A 121 23.36 -17.23 -34.36
N LYS A 122 22.97 -16.32 -35.26
CA LYS A 122 22.65 -14.92 -34.90
C LYS A 122 21.15 -14.61 -34.80
N ILE A 123 20.29 -15.47 -35.36
CA ILE A 123 18.84 -15.33 -35.28
C ILE A 123 18.35 -16.25 -34.16
N LYS A 124 17.79 -15.67 -33.10
CA LYS A 124 17.13 -16.40 -32.02
C LYS A 124 15.63 -16.39 -32.29
N TYR A 125 15.03 -17.56 -32.24
CA TYR A 125 13.58 -17.71 -32.32
C TYR A 125 13.03 -17.92 -30.92
N GLU A 126 12.01 -17.14 -30.57
CA GLU A 126 11.33 -17.23 -29.29
C GLU A 126 9.90 -17.70 -29.50
N ILE A 127 9.47 -18.65 -28.67
CA ILE A 127 8.06 -18.98 -28.49
C ILE A 127 7.57 -18.12 -27.34
N GLU A 128 6.66 -17.21 -27.65
CA GLU A 128 6.00 -16.36 -26.66
C GLU A 128 4.59 -16.94 -26.36
N PRO A 129 4.28 -17.22 -25.09
CA PRO A 129 2.92 -17.60 -24.73
C PRO A 129 1.96 -16.43 -24.93
N GLN A 130 0.66 -16.74 -25.07
CA GLN A 130 -0.34 -15.69 -25.05
C GLN A 130 -0.26 -14.91 -23.72
N PRO A 131 -0.39 -13.58 -23.74
CA PRO A 131 -0.43 -12.82 -22.51
C PRO A 131 -1.67 -13.20 -21.69
N PHE A 132 -1.57 -13.11 -20.37
CA PHE A 132 -2.78 -13.20 -19.55
C PHE A 132 -3.81 -12.14 -19.94
N PRO A 133 -5.11 -12.43 -19.75
CA PRO A 133 -6.16 -11.44 -19.94
C PRO A 133 -5.88 -10.15 -19.16
N GLU A 134 -6.47 -9.06 -19.65
CA GLU A 134 -6.45 -7.80 -18.94
C GLU A 134 -7.09 -7.94 -17.53
N PRO A 135 -6.66 -7.11 -16.57
CA PRO A 135 -7.19 -7.15 -15.21
C PRO A 135 -8.72 -7.04 -15.18
N ASN A 136 -9.36 -7.89 -14.38
CA ASN A 136 -10.82 -7.87 -14.19
C ASN A 136 -11.19 -7.14 -12.90
N PRO A 137 -12.30 -6.38 -12.88
CA PRO A 137 -12.80 -5.77 -11.66
C PRO A 137 -13.31 -6.86 -10.70
N LEU A 138 -12.97 -6.69 -9.43
CA LEU A 138 -13.41 -7.49 -8.29
C LEU A 138 -14.04 -6.53 -7.28
N GLU A 139 -15.35 -6.58 -7.16
CA GLU A 139 -16.06 -5.86 -6.10
C GLU A 139 -15.83 -6.56 -4.76
N VAL A 140 -15.52 -5.77 -3.74
CA VAL A 140 -15.26 -6.18 -2.36
C VAL A 140 -16.16 -5.38 -1.46
N THR A 141 -17.05 -6.07 -0.75
CA THR A 141 -18.06 -5.43 0.08
C THR A 141 -18.00 -5.96 1.51
N TYR A 142 -17.97 -5.05 2.48
CA TYR A 142 -18.17 -5.32 3.88
C TYR A 142 -19.40 -4.56 4.38
N GLU A 143 -20.56 -5.24 4.34
CA GLU A 143 -21.88 -4.64 4.56
C GLU A 143 -22.04 -4.02 5.95
N GLU A 144 -21.57 -4.69 7.00
CA GLU A 144 -21.70 -4.19 8.40
C GLU A 144 -21.08 -2.80 8.58
N MET A 145 -20.02 -2.51 7.82
CA MET A 145 -19.29 -1.24 7.87
C MET A 145 -19.65 -0.30 6.72
N GLY A 146 -20.55 -0.70 5.82
CA GLY A 146 -20.92 0.08 4.64
C GLY A 146 -19.74 0.35 3.68
N ILE A 147 -18.76 -0.56 3.63
CA ILE A 147 -17.58 -0.42 2.77
C ILE A 147 -17.81 -1.20 1.48
N THR A 148 -17.71 -0.53 0.33
CA THR A 148 -17.67 -1.15 -0.99
C THR A 148 -16.51 -0.59 -1.79
N LYS A 149 -15.69 -1.47 -2.35
CA LYS A 149 -14.48 -1.11 -3.09
C LYS A 149 -14.28 -2.03 -4.28
N VAL A 150 -13.80 -1.49 -5.40
CA VAL A 150 -13.48 -2.27 -6.59
C VAL A 150 -11.96 -2.37 -6.73
N PHE A 151 -11.45 -3.59 -6.78
CA PHE A 151 -10.06 -3.89 -7.07
C PHE A 151 -9.92 -4.46 -8.49
N HIS A 152 -8.77 -4.30 -9.12
CA HIS A 152 -8.43 -4.94 -10.39
C HIS A 152 -7.51 -6.11 -10.14
N VAL A 153 -7.98 -7.31 -10.50
CA VAL A 153 -7.26 -8.54 -10.27
C VAL A 153 -6.69 -9.05 -11.59
N LYS A 154 -5.42 -9.45 -11.56
CA LYS A 154 -4.74 -10.06 -12.70
C LYS A 154 -4.17 -11.42 -12.31
N ARG A 155 -4.27 -12.38 -13.24
CA ARG A 155 -3.57 -13.66 -13.12
C ARG A 155 -2.07 -13.43 -13.03
N GLN A 156 -1.40 -14.14 -12.14
CA GLN A 156 0.04 -14.08 -11.95
C GLN A 156 0.68 -15.39 -12.43
N PRO A 157 1.95 -15.34 -12.88
CA PRO A 157 2.67 -16.55 -13.24
C PRO A 157 2.77 -17.54 -12.08
N LEU A 158 2.44 -18.79 -12.32
CA LEU A 158 2.59 -19.87 -11.35
C LEU A 158 3.07 -21.14 -12.06
N ALA A 159 4.15 -21.73 -11.55
CA ALA A 159 4.72 -22.95 -12.09
C ALA A 159 4.02 -24.20 -11.54
N ASP A 160 2.70 -24.23 -11.67
CA ASP A 160 1.83 -25.32 -11.22
C ASP A 160 0.75 -25.57 -12.28
N MET A 161 0.63 -26.83 -12.74
CA MET A 161 -0.30 -27.21 -13.81
C MET A 161 -1.76 -27.30 -13.35
N LYS A 162 -2.00 -27.28 -12.04
CA LYS A 162 -3.32 -27.49 -11.42
C LYS A 162 -3.84 -26.25 -10.72
N LYS A 163 -2.98 -25.25 -10.52
CA LYS A 163 -3.32 -24.04 -9.77
C LYS A 163 -3.22 -22.79 -10.62
N SER A 164 -4.06 -21.82 -10.28
CA SER A 164 -4.04 -20.48 -10.85
C SER A 164 -3.94 -19.44 -9.74
N LEU A 165 -2.88 -18.61 -9.81
CA LEU A 165 -2.65 -17.51 -8.89
C LEU A 165 -3.22 -16.21 -9.45
N PHE A 166 -3.92 -15.46 -8.60
CA PHE A 166 -4.47 -14.16 -8.89
C PHE A 166 -4.06 -13.16 -7.82
N LYS A 167 -3.85 -11.92 -8.24
CA LYS A 167 -3.41 -10.84 -7.36
C LYS A 167 -4.00 -9.50 -7.80
N THR A 168 -4.38 -8.67 -6.84
CA THR A 168 -4.74 -7.27 -7.09
C THR A 168 -3.54 -6.47 -7.59
N ILE A 169 -3.74 -5.62 -8.59
CA ILE A 169 -2.67 -4.81 -9.21
C ILE A 169 -2.77 -3.32 -8.88
N ASP A 170 -3.82 -2.89 -8.17
CA ASP A 170 -4.01 -1.50 -7.78
C ASP A 170 -2.92 -1.06 -6.79
N SER A 171 -2.62 0.23 -6.79
CA SER A 171 -1.76 0.86 -5.77
C SER A 171 -2.52 1.07 -4.46
N ASP A 172 -3.22 0.03 -4.00
CA ASP A 172 -4.08 0.08 -2.84
C ASP A 172 -3.36 -0.35 -1.55
N PRO A 173 -3.77 0.16 -0.38
CA PRO A 173 -3.31 -0.33 0.93
C PRO A 173 -3.67 -1.79 1.19
N ILE A 174 -4.72 -2.33 0.56
CA ILE A 174 -5.08 -3.76 0.64
C ILE A 174 -4.64 -4.48 -0.62
N GLU A 175 -3.94 -5.60 -0.44
CA GLU A 175 -3.56 -6.49 -1.52
C GLU A 175 -4.24 -7.85 -1.31
N ILE A 176 -5.04 -8.28 -2.28
CA ILE A 176 -5.74 -9.56 -2.22
C ILE A 176 -5.02 -10.54 -3.14
N ILE A 177 -4.62 -11.67 -2.59
CA ILE A 177 -3.99 -12.78 -3.28
C ILE A 177 -4.90 -13.99 -3.12
N PHE A 178 -5.25 -14.64 -4.21
CA PHE A 178 -5.95 -15.92 -4.14
C PHE A 178 -5.42 -16.92 -5.14
N THR A 179 -5.34 -18.16 -4.70
CA THR A 179 -4.95 -19.30 -5.52
C THR A 179 -6.14 -20.23 -5.67
N ILE A 180 -6.55 -20.46 -6.91
CA ILE A 180 -7.58 -21.45 -7.23
C ILE A 180 -6.87 -22.76 -7.54
N ASP A 181 -7.23 -23.83 -6.85
CA ASP A 181 -6.88 -25.19 -7.25
C ASP A 181 -8.00 -25.74 -8.13
N GLU A 182 -7.65 -26.02 -9.38
CA GLU A 182 -8.59 -26.38 -10.44
C GLU A 182 -9.00 -27.85 -10.36
N GLU A 183 -8.26 -28.70 -9.62
CA GLU A 183 -8.62 -30.10 -9.44
C GLU A 183 -9.68 -30.29 -8.37
N ASP A 184 -9.51 -29.64 -7.22
CA ASP A 184 -10.44 -29.74 -6.10
C ASP A 184 -11.47 -28.59 -6.06
N SER A 185 -11.36 -27.63 -6.98
CA SER A 185 -12.18 -26.40 -7.04
C SER A 185 -12.13 -25.58 -5.74
N SER A 186 -11.01 -25.66 -5.00
CA SER A 186 -10.80 -24.90 -3.78
C SER A 186 -10.12 -23.56 -4.05
N VAL A 187 -10.29 -22.62 -3.12
CA VAL A 187 -9.66 -21.30 -3.19
C VAL A 187 -8.94 -21.00 -1.88
N ALA A 188 -7.64 -20.76 -1.96
CA ALA A 188 -6.84 -20.27 -0.85
C ALA A 188 -6.74 -18.74 -0.95
N PHE A 189 -7.09 -18.04 0.13
CA PHE A 189 -7.04 -16.57 0.22
C PHE A 189 -5.93 -16.11 1.15
N ASN A 190 -5.26 -15.03 0.75
CA ASN A 190 -4.33 -14.27 1.57
C ASN A 190 -4.54 -12.78 1.29
N VAL A 191 -4.51 -11.97 2.35
CA VAL A 191 -4.71 -10.52 2.25
C VAL A 191 -3.58 -9.85 2.99
N ASN A 192 -2.90 -8.92 2.33
CA ASN A 192 -1.85 -8.11 2.93
C ASN A 192 -2.35 -6.68 3.11
N MET A 193 -1.98 -6.05 4.23
CA MET A 193 -2.27 -4.65 4.53
C MET A 193 -0.97 -3.83 4.57
N MET A 194 -0.94 -2.70 3.87
CA MET A 194 0.20 -1.80 3.77
C MET A 194 -0.22 -0.36 4.08
N LEU A 195 -0.24 0.00 5.36
CA LEU A 195 -0.63 1.35 5.82
C LEU A 195 0.32 2.46 5.34
N SER A 196 1.54 2.13 4.91
CA SER A 196 2.48 3.08 4.30
C SER A 196 2.01 3.68 2.96
N LYS A 197 0.97 3.11 2.34
CA LYS A 197 0.37 3.65 1.12
C LYS A 197 -0.76 4.64 1.38
N VAL A 198 -1.19 4.78 2.64
CA VAL A 198 -2.36 5.56 3.03
C VAL A 198 -2.00 7.02 3.24
N THR A 199 -2.84 7.96 2.78
CA THR A 199 -2.53 9.39 2.88
C THR A 199 -3.33 10.16 3.93
N SER A 200 -4.36 9.55 4.53
CA SER A 200 -5.18 10.17 5.57
C SER A 200 -5.52 9.20 6.70
N VAL A 201 -5.78 9.74 7.89
CA VAL A 201 -6.17 8.95 9.06
C VAL A 201 -7.50 8.21 8.82
N GLU A 202 -8.46 8.84 8.14
CA GLU A 202 -9.74 8.23 7.79
C GLU A 202 -9.57 7.01 6.88
N GLU A 203 -8.64 7.08 5.94
CA GLU A 203 -8.33 5.95 5.05
C GLU A 203 -7.63 4.82 5.83
N ILE A 204 -6.81 5.13 6.85
CA ILE A 204 -6.21 4.11 7.72
C ILE A 204 -7.30 3.34 8.45
N ILE A 205 -8.23 4.06 9.10
CA ILE A 205 -9.33 3.45 9.85
C ILE A 205 -10.14 2.53 8.93
N LYS A 206 -10.57 3.01 7.75
CA LYS A 206 -11.31 2.19 6.77
C LYS A 206 -10.53 0.98 6.28
N THR A 207 -9.21 1.14 6.08
CA THR A 207 -8.33 0.06 5.64
C THR A 207 -8.24 -1.03 6.71
N ILE A 208 -8.04 -0.65 7.98
CA ILE A 208 -8.00 -1.58 9.11
C ILE A 208 -9.35 -2.27 9.30
N GLU A 209 -10.47 -1.53 9.22
CA GLU A 209 -11.82 -2.09 9.30
C GLU A 209 -12.08 -3.13 8.20
N LEU A 210 -11.71 -2.82 6.96
CA LEU A 210 -11.83 -3.76 5.84
C LEU A 210 -10.94 -4.99 6.06
N TYR A 211 -9.69 -4.80 6.50
CA TYR A 211 -8.77 -5.89 6.81
C TYR A 211 -9.32 -6.82 7.91
N LYS A 212 -9.88 -6.26 8.98
CA LYS A 212 -10.60 -7.03 10.02
C LYS A 212 -11.76 -7.83 9.43
N GLY A 213 -12.49 -7.24 8.49
CA GLY A 213 -13.55 -7.90 7.72
C GLY A 213 -13.08 -9.12 6.92
N PHE A 214 -11.84 -9.10 6.43
CA PHE A 214 -11.22 -10.27 5.81
C PHE A 214 -10.86 -11.33 6.85
N LEU A 215 -10.21 -10.93 7.95
CA LEU A 215 -9.78 -11.86 9.01
C LEU A 215 -10.95 -12.64 9.60
N ASN A 216 -12.06 -11.97 9.85
CA ASN A 216 -13.26 -12.57 10.45
C ASN A 216 -14.19 -13.25 9.42
N GLY A 217 -13.80 -13.30 8.15
CA GLY A 217 -14.58 -13.93 7.09
C GLY A 217 -15.92 -13.23 6.82
N LYS A 218 -16.04 -11.92 7.06
CA LYS A 218 -17.28 -11.15 6.83
C LYS A 218 -17.31 -10.37 5.51
N VAL A 219 -16.20 -10.31 4.80
CA VAL A 219 -16.12 -9.67 3.47
C VAL A 219 -16.72 -10.57 2.39
N LYS A 220 -17.45 -9.96 1.46
CA LYS A 220 -17.96 -10.58 0.24
C LYS A 220 -17.17 -10.12 -0.98
N LEU A 221 -16.87 -11.06 -1.87
CA LEU A 221 -16.24 -10.81 -3.16
C LEU A 221 -17.26 -11.07 -4.28
N ALA A 222 -17.37 -10.12 -5.21
CA ALA A 222 -18.30 -10.17 -6.34
C ALA A 222 -19.75 -10.51 -5.92
N ASP A 223 -20.19 -10.03 -4.75
CA ASP A 223 -21.51 -10.24 -4.14
C ASP A 223 -21.90 -11.71 -3.85
N VAL A 224 -21.00 -12.67 -4.12
CA VAL A 224 -21.34 -14.11 -4.07
C VAL A 224 -20.40 -14.90 -3.17
N ILE A 225 -19.11 -14.54 -3.13
CA ILE A 225 -18.09 -15.35 -2.45
C ILE A 225 -17.82 -14.75 -1.08
N GLN A 226 -18.20 -15.47 -0.03
CA GLN A 226 -17.80 -15.13 1.34
C GLN A 226 -16.34 -15.51 1.55
N THR A 227 -15.53 -14.59 2.07
CA THR A 227 -14.14 -14.89 2.40
C THR A 227 -14.05 -15.86 3.58
N PRO A 228 -13.09 -16.81 3.58
CA PRO A 228 -12.90 -17.69 4.73
C PRO A 228 -12.40 -16.89 5.94
N ILE A 229 -12.66 -17.42 7.14
CA ILE A 229 -12.01 -16.93 8.36
C ILE A 229 -10.51 -17.24 8.24
N MET A 230 -9.67 -16.23 8.40
CA MET A 230 -8.22 -16.38 8.30
C MET A 230 -7.65 -16.77 9.66
N ASN A 231 -6.81 -17.80 9.71
CA ASN A 231 -6.21 -18.33 10.94
C ASN A 231 -5.01 -17.49 11.43
N GLU A 232 -5.14 -16.17 11.45
CA GLU A 232 -4.16 -15.27 12.08
C GLU A 232 -4.69 -14.84 13.47
N VAL A 233 -4.85 -15.81 14.37
CA VAL A 233 -5.43 -15.57 15.70
C VAL A 233 -4.51 -14.69 16.58
N ASP A 234 -3.19 -14.71 16.33
CA ASP A 234 -2.20 -14.00 17.14
C ASP A 234 -2.05 -12.50 16.80
N GLY A 235 -2.77 -12.00 15.77
CA GLY A 235 -2.67 -10.61 15.29
C GLY A 235 -3.89 -9.72 15.54
N ILE A 236 -5.05 -10.30 15.89
CA ILE A 236 -6.32 -9.54 15.95
C ILE A 236 -6.29 -8.47 17.05
N ASP A 237 -5.79 -8.80 18.24
CA ASP A 237 -5.69 -7.82 19.34
C ASP A 237 -4.77 -6.64 18.97
N SER A 238 -3.67 -6.91 18.27
CA SER A 238 -2.77 -5.86 17.77
C SER A 238 -3.44 -4.97 16.72
N ILE A 239 -4.34 -5.53 15.91
CA ILE A 239 -5.11 -4.77 14.90
C ILE A 239 -6.19 -3.92 15.57
N ASP A 240 -6.83 -4.44 16.63
CA ASP A 240 -7.81 -3.69 17.42
C ASP A 240 -7.17 -2.52 18.18
N ASP A 241 -5.97 -2.73 18.74
CA ASP A 241 -5.19 -1.67 19.38
C ASP A 241 -4.77 -0.59 18.36
N ALA A 242 -4.35 -0.99 17.16
CA ALA A 242 -4.04 -0.06 16.08
C ALA A 242 -5.27 0.75 15.64
N LEU A 243 -6.42 0.09 15.48
CA LEU A 243 -7.68 0.76 15.14
C LEU A 243 -8.05 1.80 16.21
N ARG A 244 -8.06 1.39 17.48
CA ARG A 244 -8.40 2.27 18.61
C ARG A 244 -7.46 3.47 18.69
N TYR A 245 -6.17 3.27 18.43
CA TYR A 245 -5.20 4.34 18.36
C TYR A 245 -5.54 5.36 17.25
N TRP A 246 -5.78 4.90 16.01
CA TRP A 246 -6.10 5.81 14.91
C TRP A 246 -7.47 6.48 15.06
N GLU A 247 -8.43 5.84 15.71
CA GLU A 247 -9.70 6.46 16.10
C GLU A 247 -9.48 7.62 17.07
N LYS A 248 -8.59 7.48 18.06
CA LYS A 248 -8.20 8.59 18.96
C LYS A 248 -7.62 9.75 18.15
N VAL A 249 -6.69 9.46 17.23
CA VAL A 249 -6.05 10.48 16.37
C VAL A 249 -7.11 11.19 15.51
N SER A 250 -8.05 10.46 14.89
CA SER A 250 -9.13 11.06 14.10
C SER A 250 -10.06 11.93 14.96
N ALA A 251 -10.41 11.47 16.17
CA ALA A 251 -11.25 12.23 17.09
C ALA A 251 -10.60 13.56 17.49
N ILE A 252 -9.29 13.54 17.79
CA ILE A 252 -8.51 14.74 18.08
C ILE A 252 -8.47 15.67 16.87
N GLY A 253 -8.18 15.14 15.68
CA GLY A 253 -8.12 15.92 14.43
C GLY A 253 -9.44 16.64 14.15
N LYS A 254 -10.58 15.92 14.25
CA LYS A 254 -11.93 16.49 14.11
C LYS A 254 -12.22 17.56 15.17
N LYS A 255 -11.84 17.31 16.42
CA LYS A 255 -12.06 18.24 17.54
C LYS A 255 -11.26 19.54 17.37
N LEU A 256 -10.04 19.44 16.85
CA LEU A 256 -9.16 20.58 16.56
C LEU A 256 -9.37 21.21 15.17
N GLN A 257 -10.18 20.56 14.31
CA GLN A 257 -10.36 20.92 12.90
C GLN A 257 -9.02 20.91 12.13
N LEU A 258 -8.23 19.86 12.33
CA LEU A 258 -6.93 19.64 11.71
C LEU A 258 -6.91 18.31 10.93
N GLU A 259 -6.16 18.29 9.84
CA GLU A 259 -5.88 17.09 9.05
C GLU A 259 -4.46 16.61 9.33
N PHE A 260 -4.32 15.46 10.00
CA PHE A 260 -3.04 14.86 10.32
C PHE A 260 -2.50 14.03 9.15
N ASN A 261 -1.19 14.13 8.88
CA ASN A 261 -0.52 13.28 7.90
C ASN A 261 0.01 12.01 8.59
N PRO A 262 -0.60 10.83 8.36
CA PRO A 262 -0.19 9.61 9.04
C PRO A 262 1.18 9.07 8.58
N GLN A 263 1.74 9.59 7.47
CA GLN A 263 3.08 9.24 7.00
C GLN A 263 4.19 9.98 7.76
N GLU A 264 3.85 10.99 8.55
CA GLU A 264 4.80 11.67 9.40
C GLU A 264 5.06 10.84 10.66
N GLU A 265 6.33 10.59 10.93
CA GLU A 265 6.73 9.87 12.14
C GLU A 265 6.52 10.73 13.38
N ILE A 266 6.19 10.05 14.48
CA ILE A 266 6.12 10.64 15.81
C ILE A 266 6.99 9.82 16.76
N ASP A 267 7.55 10.48 17.76
CA ASP A 267 8.30 9.83 18.83
C ASP A 267 7.38 9.38 19.98
N GLU A 268 7.97 8.78 21.01
CA GLU A 268 7.24 8.39 22.24
C GLU A 268 6.51 9.56 22.90
N LYS A 269 7.04 10.78 22.79
CA LYS A 269 6.38 11.99 23.32
C LYS A 269 5.14 12.33 22.50
N GLY A 270 5.17 12.14 21.19
CA GLY A 270 4.01 12.27 20.31
C GLY A 270 2.92 11.26 20.65
N LEU A 271 3.28 9.98 20.90
CA LEU A 271 2.33 8.96 21.35
C LEU A 271 1.67 9.35 22.67
N LEU A 272 2.47 9.75 23.66
CA LEU A 272 1.95 10.21 24.94
C LEU A 272 1.08 11.47 24.82
N LEU A 273 1.41 12.36 23.87
CA LEU A 273 0.59 13.54 23.58
C LEU A 273 -0.80 13.16 23.04
N VAL A 274 -0.91 12.11 22.20
CA VAL A 274 -2.21 11.61 21.72
C VAL A 274 -3.09 11.23 22.92
N ASP A 275 -2.57 10.49 23.88
CA ASP A 275 -3.36 10.10 25.06
C ASP A 275 -3.77 11.30 25.93
N ARG A 276 -2.85 12.25 26.16
CA ARG A 276 -3.13 13.51 26.89
C ARG A 276 -4.24 14.32 26.24
N LEU A 277 -4.15 14.50 24.92
CA LEU A 277 -5.13 15.25 24.13
C LEU A 277 -6.46 14.51 24.06
N TYR A 278 -6.46 13.19 23.91
CA TYR A 278 -7.69 12.40 23.91
C TYR A 278 -8.42 12.51 25.26
N LYS A 279 -7.71 12.28 26.36
CA LYS A 279 -8.26 12.41 27.73
C LYS A 279 -8.84 13.80 28.00
N SER A 280 -8.12 14.84 27.59
CA SER A 280 -8.53 16.23 27.85
C SER A 280 -9.62 16.75 26.90
N LEU A 281 -9.47 16.54 25.59
CA LEU A 281 -10.30 17.19 24.57
C LEU A 281 -11.52 16.37 24.16
N ILE A 282 -11.42 15.03 24.26
CA ILE A 282 -12.47 14.11 23.84
C ILE A 282 -13.24 13.60 25.07
N GLU A 283 -12.56 13.04 26.06
CA GLU A 283 -13.20 12.60 27.32
C GLU A 283 -13.53 13.77 28.25
N ASN A 284 -13.00 14.97 27.98
CA ASN A 284 -13.21 16.17 28.79
C ASN A 284 -12.77 16.01 30.26
N ALA A 285 -11.78 15.15 30.51
CA ALA A 285 -11.27 14.82 31.84
C ALA A 285 -9.83 15.34 32.04
N PRO A 286 -9.46 15.79 33.25
CA PRO A 286 -8.07 16.04 33.57
C PRO A 286 -7.32 14.71 33.73
N TYR A 287 -6.00 14.75 33.52
CA TYR A 287 -5.09 13.62 33.75
C TYR A 287 -3.95 14.05 34.68
N LYS A 288 -3.28 13.11 35.34
CA LYS A 288 -2.04 13.38 36.09
C LYS A 288 -0.92 12.41 35.74
N MET A 289 0.30 12.85 35.98
CA MET A 289 1.51 12.04 35.81
C MET A 289 2.65 12.58 36.69
N PRO A 290 3.59 11.72 37.09
CA PRO A 290 4.77 12.15 37.83
C PRO A 290 5.67 13.03 36.96
N VAL A 291 6.24 14.08 37.57
CA VAL A 291 7.17 15.00 36.90
C VAL A 291 8.40 15.28 37.75
N MET A 292 9.53 15.51 37.08
CA MET A 292 10.76 15.98 37.71
C MET A 292 10.87 17.51 37.56
N ILE A 293 10.17 18.23 38.43
CA ILE A 293 10.26 19.70 38.52
C ILE A 293 10.84 20.06 39.89
N GLU A 294 12.04 20.59 39.91
CA GLU A 294 12.75 20.96 41.14
C GLU A 294 12.66 22.44 41.46
N LYS A 295 12.31 23.26 40.46
CA LYS A 295 12.31 24.71 40.59
C LYS A 295 11.45 25.41 39.55
N PHE A 296 10.90 26.56 39.94
CA PHE A 296 10.29 27.49 39.01
C PHE A 296 10.60 28.94 39.42
N THR A 297 10.42 29.87 38.49
CA THR A 297 10.59 31.31 38.75
C THR A 297 9.24 32.00 38.52
N THR A 298 8.89 32.92 39.41
CA THR A 298 7.67 33.71 39.30
C THR A 298 7.94 35.18 39.61
N THR A 299 7.07 36.05 39.10
CA THR A 299 7.06 37.49 39.39
C THR A 299 5.77 37.84 40.11
N THR A 300 5.87 38.59 41.19
CA THR A 300 4.72 39.00 42.01
C THR A 300 4.43 40.49 41.82
N SER A 301 3.19 40.92 42.07
CA SER A 301 2.83 42.34 42.06
C SER A 301 3.39 43.08 43.27
N GLU A 302 3.50 42.39 44.41
CA GLU A 302 3.96 42.92 45.69
C GLU A 302 5.11 42.07 46.24
N ALA A 303 5.81 42.60 47.25
CA ALA A 303 6.89 41.87 47.90
C ALA A 303 6.36 40.58 48.56
N LEU A 304 7.00 39.46 48.24
CA LEU A 304 6.60 38.14 48.74
C LEU A 304 6.92 38.00 50.24
N ASN A 305 5.92 37.64 51.05
CA ASN A 305 6.12 37.25 52.44
C ASN A 305 6.62 35.79 52.53
N LYS A 306 7.94 35.61 52.63
CA LYS A 306 8.56 34.27 52.63
C LYS A 306 8.12 33.39 53.82
N SER A 307 7.65 33.98 54.93
CA SER A 307 7.27 33.19 56.11
C SER A 307 6.04 32.32 55.88
N GLU A 308 5.16 32.68 54.93
CA GLU A 308 3.94 31.91 54.59
C GLU A 308 4.25 30.52 54.02
N PHE A 309 5.47 30.32 53.54
CA PHE A 309 5.90 29.07 52.91
C PHE A 309 6.81 28.21 53.81
N SER A 310 7.04 28.64 55.06
CA SER A 310 8.04 28.05 55.95
C SER A 310 7.55 26.84 56.76
N ASP A 311 6.24 26.58 56.77
CA ASP A 311 5.62 25.54 57.60
C ASP A 311 5.87 24.10 57.10
N GLY A 312 6.49 23.92 55.93
CA GLY A 312 6.77 22.61 55.33
C GLY A 312 5.54 21.80 54.94
N LYS A 313 4.35 22.41 54.93
CA LYS A 313 3.09 21.78 54.53
C LYS A 313 3.07 21.52 53.03
N GLY A 314 2.44 20.41 52.65
CA GLY A 314 2.12 20.12 51.25
C GLY A 314 1.23 21.22 50.66
N MET A 315 1.57 21.64 49.46
CA MET A 315 0.91 22.69 48.71
C MET A 315 0.75 22.30 47.24
N ALA A 316 -0.09 23.05 46.54
CA ALA A 316 -0.27 22.90 45.11
C ALA A 316 -0.07 24.25 44.41
N PHE A 317 0.52 24.21 43.22
CA PHE A 317 0.71 25.39 42.38
C PHE A 317 -0.08 25.21 41.10
N GLN A 318 -1.04 26.10 40.83
CA GLN A 318 -1.79 26.09 39.59
C GLN A 318 -1.39 27.26 38.68
N TYR A 319 -1.37 27.02 37.38
CA TYR A 319 -1.08 28.03 36.38
C TYR A 319 -1.75 27.72 35.04
N LYS A 320 -1.86 28.76 34.22
CA LYS A 320 -2.28 28.67 32.82
C LYS A 320 -1.04 28.52 31.96
N ASN A 321 -1.08 27.62 30.98
CA ASN A 321 0.00 27.45 30.02
C ASN A 321 -0.55 27.50 28.59
N THR A 322 0.29 27.93 27.66
CA THR A 322 0.01 27.82 26.22
C THR A 322 1.21 27.16 25.57
N GLU A 323 0.97 26.03 24.91
CA GLU A 323 2.01 25.23 24.28
C GLU A 323 1.73 25.11 22.78
N ILE A 324 2.81 25.14 21.99
CA ILE A 324 2.77 24.81 20.57
C ILE A 324 3.22 23.36 20.45
N PHE A 325 2.32 22.48 20.01
CA PHE A 325 2.63 21.10 19.73
C PHE A 325 2.86 20.86 18.24
N THR A 326 3.63 19.81 17.93
CA THR A 326 3.73 19.24 16.58
C THR A 326 3.30 17.78 16.67
N LEU A 327 2.30 17.37 15.89
CA LEU A 327 1.82 15.99 15.83
C LEU A 327 1.46 15.66 14.38
N TYR A 328 1.96 14.53 13.86
CA TYR A 328 1.69 14.07 12.49
C TYR A 328 1.86 15.16 11.43
N GLY A 329 2.98 15.89 11.50
CA GLY A 329 3.33 16.99 10.58
C GLY A 329 2.62 18.32 10.81
N VAL A 330 1.66 18.39 11.74
CA VAL A 330 0.85 19.59 11.97
C VAL A 330 1.26 20.31 13.25
N LYS A 331 1.41 21.63 13.18
CA LYS A 331 1.66 22.49 14.34
C LYS A 331 0.39 23.21 14.80
N PHE A 332 0.11 23.18 16.09
CA PHE A 332 -1.09 23.82 16.66
C PHE A 332 -0.87 24.27 18.11
N ASN A 333 -1.70 25.21 18.55
CA ASN A 333 -1.67 25.74 19.91
C ASN A 333 -2.66 25.01 20.80
N ILE A 334 -2.26 24.73 22.03
CA ILE A 334 -3.13 24.20 23.08
C ILE A 334 -3.02 25.08 24.32
N PHE A 335 -4.16 25.34 24.93
CA PHE A 335 -4.28 26.07 26.19
C PHE A 335 -4.47 25.07 27.32
N SER A 336 -3.70 25.18 28.39
CA SER A 336 -3.68 24.18 29.46
C SER A 336 -3.91 24.81 30.82
N ALA A 337 -4.77 24.18 31.62
CA ALA A 337 -4.78 24.35 33.06
C ALA A 337 -3.83 23.31 33.66
N VAL A 338 -2.85 23.74 34.43
CA VAL A 338 -1.85 22.85 35.02
C VAL A 338 -1.82 23.07 36.52
N ALA A 339 -1.70 21.98 37.29
CA ALA A 339 -1.44 22.01 38.71
C ALA A 339 -0.28 21.08 39.06
N LEU A 340 0.73 21.61 39.75
CA LEU A 340 1.73 20.81 40.45
C LEU A 340 1.16 20.50 41.83
N LEU A 341 0.91 19.21 42.07
CA LEU A 341 0.37 18.69 43.31
C LEU A 341 1.52 18.11 44.15
N ASN A 342 1.26 17.89 45.43
CA ASN A 342 2.24 17.26 46.34
C ASN A 342 3.59 18.02 46.41
N CYS A 343 3.56 19.35 46.36
CA CYS A 343 4.77 20.17 46.42
C CYS A 343 5.04 20.65 47.85
N LYS A 344 6.31 20.80 48.21
CA LYS A 344 6.78 21.54 49.38
C LYS A 344 7.89 22.48 48.93
N ILE A 345 7.90 23.70 49.46
CA ILE A 345 8.99 24.65 49.19
C ILE A 345 10.17 24.32 50.11
N SER A 346 11.32 24.06 49.51
CA SER A 346 12.58 23.86 50.24
C SER A 346 13.36 25.16 50.41
N ASN A 347 13.30 26.07 49.43
CA ASN A 347 14.01 27.35 49.48
C ASN A 347 13.41 28.40 48.52
N ILE A 348 13.50 29.69 48.87
CA ILE A 348 13.07 30.84 48.05
C ILE A 348 14.20 31.85 47.89
N GLU A 349 14.76 31.91 46.68
CA GLU A 349 15.80 32.84 46.28
C GLU A 349 15.20 34.10 45.64
N THR A 350 15.65 35.28 46.04
CA THR A 350 15.30 36.52 45.36
C THR A 350 16.24 36.70 44.18
N VAL A 351 15.69 36.79 42.97
CA VAL A 351 16.46 36.98 41.73
C VAL A 351 16.59 38.47 41.42
N GLU A 352 15.48 39.18 41.43
CA GLU A 352 15.36 40.64 41.21
C GLU A 352 14.19 41.16 42.07
N THR A 353 13.96 42.49 42.08
CA THR A 353 12.79 43.07 42.74
C THR A 353 11.50 42.39 42.26
N ASN A 354 10.73 41.84 43.20
CA ASN A 354 9.50 41.08 42.95
C ASN A 354 9.63 39.83 42.05
N LYS A 355 10.85 39.31 41.84
CA LYS A 355 11.11 38.09 41.07
C LYS A 355 11.80 37.06 41.95
N TYR A 356 11.18 35.91 42.08
CA TYR A 356 11.61 34.87 43.02
C TYR A 356 11.74 33.53 42.33
N LYS A 357 12.78 32.80 42.72
CA LYS A 357 13.00 31.41 42.34
C LYS A 357 12.64 30.53 43.53
N PHE A 358 11.68 29.65 43.30
CA PHE A 358 11.22 28.65 44.26
C PHE A 358 11.91 27.33 43.93
N ASN A 359 12.57 26.75 44.93
CA ASN A 359 13.00 25.36 44.89
C ASN A 359 11.91 24.52 45.59
N ILE A 360 11.48 23.46 44.92
CA ILE A 360 10.38 22.60 45.37
C ILE A 360 10.84 21.15 45.41
N GLU A 361 10.26 20.40 46.34
CA GLU A 361 10.45 18.97 46.52
C GLU A 361 9.09 18.30 46.77
N PRO A 362 8.97 16.97 46.59
CA PRO A 362 7.75 16.25 46.97
C PRO A 362 7.45 16.45 48.46
N ALA A 363 6.21 16.79 48.80
CA ALA A 363 5.79 16.87 50.21
C ALA A 363 5.63 15.48 50.84
N TYR A 364 5.20 14.50 50.04
CA TYR A 364 5.02 13.11 50.40
C TYR A 364 5.56 12.19 49.27
N GLY A 365 6.07 11.01 49.61
CA GLY A 365 6.54 10.05 48.61
C GLY A 365 7.71 10.57 47.75
N ASP A 366 7.83 10.01 46.54
CA ASP A 366 9.06 10.15 45.73
C ASP A 366 8.92 11.13 44.57
N SER A 367 7.72 11.64 44.26
CA SER A 367 7.54 12.52 43.10
C SER A 367 6.46 13.58 43.26
N ILE A 368 6.63 14.67 42.51
CA ILE A 368 5.61 15.71 42.30
C ILE A 368 4.70 15.23 41.18
N GLU A 369 3.40 15.41 41.35
CA GLU A 369 2.40 15.05 40.34
C GLU A 369 1.98 16.28 39.57
N GLN A 370 2.04 16.23 38.24
CA GLN A 370 1.47 17.26 37.38
C GLN A 370 0.09 16.81 36.89
N ALA A 371 -0.96 17.46 37.40
CA ALA A 371 -2.29 17.36 36.84
C ALA A 371 -2.48 18.40 35.72
N SER A 372 -3.12 18.01 34.63
CA SER A 372 -3.33 18.89 33.47
C SER A 372 -4.68 18.65 32.81
N LYS A 373 -5.25 19.72 32.25
CA LYS A 373 -6.39 19.66 31.35
C LYS A 373 -6.20 20.64 30.20
N HIS A 374 -6.37 20.14 28.97
CA HIS A 374 -6.23 20.92 27.75
C HIS A 374 -7.55 21.49 27.23
N PHE A 375 -7.44 22.62 26.54
CA PHE A 375 -8.51 23.40 25.96
C PHE A 375 -8.08 23.93 24.59
N ILE A 376 -9.07 24.18 23.73
CA ILE A 376 -8.84 24.66 22.36
C ILE A 376 -8.81 26.19 22.31
N SER A 377 -9.44 26.83 23.29
CA SER A 377 -9.51 28.29 23.38
C SER A 377 -9.08 28.82 24.74
N GLN A 378 -8.53 30.03 24.74
CA GLN A 378 -8.23 30.79 25.94
C GLN A 378 -9.49 31.05 26.78
N GLU A 379 -10.64 31.28 26.14
CA GLU A 379 -11.90 31.54 26.83
C GLU A 379 -12.37 30.35 27.68
N GLU A 380 -12.24 29.12 27.16
CA GLU A 380 -12.58 27.90 27.92
C GLU A 380 -11.65 27.71 29.12
N LEU A 381 -10.35 27.95 28.91
CA LEU A 381 -9.36 27.92 29.99
C LEU A 381 -9.68 28.97 31.06
N ASP A 382 -10.03 30.19 30.67
CA ASP A 382 -10.37 31.26 31.60
C ASP A 382 -11.63 30.94 32.42
N LYS A 383 -12.65 30.37 31.78
CA LYS A 383 -13.86 29.88 32.46
C LYS A 383 -13.53 28.77 33.46
N PHE A 384 -12.60 27.87 33.15
CA PHE A 384 -12.19 26.78 34.04
C PHE A 384 -11.53 27.27 35.34
N PHE A 385 -10.89 28.45 35.31
CA PHE A 385 -10.31 29.13 36.49
C PHE A 385 -11.29 30.08 37.19
N THR A 386 -12.59 30.01 36.88
CA THR A 386 -13.61 30.89 37.46
C THR A 386 -14.66 30.08 38.22
N PRO A 387 -14.72 30.15 39.58
CA PRO A 387 -13.85 30.93 40.47
C PRO A 387 -12.42 30.35 40.56
N PRO A 388 -11.42 31.09 41.07
CA PRO A 388 -10.01 30.63 41.08
C PRO A 388 -9.76 29.23 41.68
N SER A 389 -10.59 28.78 42.62
CA SER A 389 -10.47 27.45 43.24
C SER A 389 -10.99 26.30 42.36
N SER A 390 -11.85 26.56 41.36
CA SER A 390 -12.50 25.50 40.57
C SER A 390 -11.50 24.66 39.78
N ALA A 391 -10.46 25.31 39.24
CA ALA A 391 -9.42 24.62 38.49
C ALA A 391 -8.67 23.61 39.37
N LEU A 392 -8.23 24.04 40.56
CA LEU A 392 -7.48 23.17 41.48
C LEU A 392 -8.33 22.00 41.97
N GLU A 393 -9.61 22.23 42.30
CA GLU A 393 -10.53 21.18 42.74
C GLU A 393 -10.74 20.10 41.66
N ALA A 394 -10.86 20.52 40.40
CA ALA A 394 -11.01 19.61 39.28
C ALA A 394 -9.70 18.85 38.99
N LEU A 395 -8.57 19.55 38.94
CA LEU A 395 -7.26 18.95 38.67
C LEU A 395 -6.81 18.00 39.78
N SER A 396 -7.19 18.25 41.03
CA SER A 396 -6.89 17.36 42.17
C SER A 396 -7.64 16.03 42.11
N LYS A 397 -8.68 15.91 41.28
CA LYS A 397 -9.43 14.67 41.02
C LYS A 397 -8.94 13.92 39.79
N ALA A 398 -7.84 14.36 39.17
CA ALA A 398 -7.28 13.71 38.00
C ALA A 398 -6.88 12.26 38.29
N GLU A 399 -7.19 11.39 37.33
CA GLU A 399 -6.72 10.01 37.29
C GLU A 399 -5.33 9.96 36.64
N ASP A 400 -4.56 8.93 36.99
CA ASP A 400 -3.29 8.65 36.31
C ASP A 400 -3.56 8.43 34.82
N LEU A 401 -2.70 9.00 33.97
CA LEU A 401 -2.85 8.89 32.52
C LEU A 401 -2.70 7.45 32.02
#